data_AF-A0A0B8Q3D0-F1
#
_entry.id   AF-A0A0B8Q3D0-F1
#
_cell.length_a   1.000
_cell.length_b   1.000
_cell.length_c   1.000
_cell.angle_alpha   90.00
_cell.angle_beta   90.00
_cell.angle_gamma   90.00
#
_symmetry.space_group_name_H-M   'P 1'
#
loop_
_entity.id
_entity.type
_entity.pdbx_description
1 polymer ?
#
loop_
_entity_poly.entity_id
_entity_poly.type
_entity_poly.pdbx_seq_one_letter_code
_entity_poly.pdbx_strand_id
1 'polypeptide(L)' 'MKMPFGKYAGRVLIDLPEEYLLWFENKAEWPKGELVDCFSSVLHSRLKV' A
#
# COMPACT_ATOMS: atom_id res chain seq x y z
N MET A 1 -2.95 -10.54 -3.17
CA MET A 1 -3.22 -9.49 -4.18
C MET A 1 -1.90 -8.87 -4.61
N LYS A 2 -1.70 -8.63 -5.91
CA LYS A 2 -0.47 -8.03 -6.45
C LYS A 2 -0.72 -6.55 -6.73
N MET A 3 0.30 -5.72 -6.56
CA MET A 3 0.19 -4.29 -6.82
C MET A 3 -0.06 -4.05 -8.31
N PRO A 4 -1.13 -3.32 -8.72
CA PRO A 4 -1.51 -3.23 -10.13
C PRO A 4 -0.82 -2.11 -10.92
N PHE A 5 -0.09 -1.20 -10.26
CA PHE A 5 0.57 -0.05 -10.91
C PHE A 5 1.81 0.40 -10.13
N GLY A 6 2.56 1.35 -10.71
CA GLY A 6 3.75 1.94 -10.10
C GLY A 6 5.03 1.11 -10.28
N LYS A 7 6.10 1.50 -9.57
CA LYS A 7 7.43 0.86 -9.67
C LYS A 7 7.44 -0.60 -9.23
N TYR A 8 6.50 -0.99 -8.37
CA TYR A 8 6.37 -2.35 -7.82
C TYR A 8 5.16 -3.10 -8.38
N ALA A 9 4.67 -2.70 -9.55
CA ALA A 9 3.60 -3.42 -10.24
C ALA A 9 3.95 -4.92 -10.39
N GLY A 10 3.00 -5.79 -10.07
CA GLY A 10 3.17 -7.26 -10.10
C GLY A 10 3.77 -7.87 -8.84
N ARG A 11 4.28 -7.08 -7.88
CA ARG A 11 4.74 -7.57 -6.58
C ARG A 11 3.60 -7.71 -5.57
N VAL A 12 3.82 -8.52 -4.55
CA VAL A 12 2.87 -8.68 -3.44
C VAL A 12 2.91 -7.43 -2.56
N LEU A 13 1.74 -6.93 -2.14
CA LEU A 13 1.63 -5.74 -1.28
C LEU A 13 2.45 -5.87 0.02
N ILE A 14 2.54 -7.08 0.55
CA ILE A 14 3.28 -7.39 1.78
C ILE A 14 4.81 -7.29 1.62
N ASP A 15 5.30 -7.42 0.39
CA ASP A 15 6.73 -7.35 0.02
C ASP A 15 7.18 -5.89 -0.22
N LEU A 16 6.24 -4.94 -0.23
CA LEU A 16 6.55 -3.54 -0.43
C LEU A 16 7.29 -3.00 0.80
N PRO A 17 8.34 -2.18 0.58
CA PRO A 17 8.98 -1.49 1.69
C PRO A 17 8.01 -0.54 2.38
N GLU A 18 8.07 -0.46 3.70
CA GLU A 18 7.17 0.35 4.54
C GLU A 18 7.22 1.84 4.15
N GLU A 19 8.41 2.35 3.84
CA GLU A 19 8.62 3.72 3.34
C GLU A 19 7.80 4.02 2.08
N TYR A 20 7.55 3.01 1.23
CA TYR A 20 6.74 3.17 0.03
C TYR A 20 5.24 3.24 0.35
N LEU A 21 4.80 2.48 1.35
CA LEU A 21 3.43 2.56 1.86
C LEU A 21 3.18 3.92 2.54
N LEU A 22 4.12 4.37 3.37
CA LEU A 22 4.11 5.70 4.01
C LEU A 22 4.18 6.83 2.98
N TRP A 23 4.95 6.67 1.90
CA TRP A 23 4.98 7.65 0.82
C TRP A 23 3.60 7.82 0.19
N PHE A 24 2.86 6.72 -0.05
CA PHE A 24 1.48 6.77 -0.52
C PHE A 24 0.53 7.42 0.48
N GLU A 25 0.69 7.13 1.78
CA GLU A 25 -0.07 7.77 2.86
C GLU A 25 0.15 9.29 2.89
N ASN A 26 1.40 9.73 2.86
CA ASN A 26 1.78 11.15 2.88
C ASN A 26 1.40 11.89 1.59
N LYS A 27 1.42 11.21 0.44
CA LYS A 27 1.04 11.79 -0.85
C LYS A 27 -0.47 11.92 -1.04
N ALA A 28 -1.29 11.24 -0.23
CA ALA A 28 -2.75 11.14 -0.37
C ALA A 28 -3.24 10.67 -1.76
N GLU A 29 -2.34 10.19 -2.63
CA GLU A 29 -2.64 9.64 -3.96
C GLU A 29 -2.99 8.15 -3.86
N TRP A 30 -3.95 7.84 -2.99
CA TRP A 30 -4.47 6.50 -2.88
C TRP A 30 -5.34 6.18 -4.11
N PRO A 31 -5.16 5.01 -4.75
CA PRO A 31 -6.04 4.54 -5.82
C PRO A 31 -7.48 4.37 -5.29
N LYS A 32 -8.39 5.34 -5.49
CA LYS A 32 -9.79 5.21 -5.02
C LYS A 32 -10.39 3.85 -5.42
N GLY A 33 -10.84 3.07 -4.43
CA GLY A 33 -11.46 1.75 -4.61
C GLY A 33 -10.95 0.68 -3.62
N GLU A 34 -11.21 -0.59 -3.91
CA GLU A 34 -10.84 -1.77 -3.07
C GLU A 34 -9.35 -1.85 -2.72
N LEU A 35 -8.49 -1.20 -3.51
CA LEU A 35 -7.06 -1.14 -3.25
C LEU A 35 -6.73 -0.31 -2.02
N VAL A 36 -7.42 0.81 -1.77
CA VAL A 36 -7.20 1.63 -0.56
C VAL A 36 -7.48 0.81 0.68
N ASP A 37 -8.59 0.06 0.67
CA ASP A 37 -8.99 -0.79 1.80
C ASP A 37 -7.94 -1.86 2.10
N CYS A 38 -7.43 -2.50 1.05
CA CYS A 38 -6.36 -3.49 1.15
C CYS A 38 -5.06 -2.90 1.71
N PHE A 39 -4.65 -1.72 1.24
CA PHE A 39 -3.46 -1.04 1.74
C PHE A 39 -3.61 -0.56 3.17
N SER A 40 -4.77 0.03 3.51
CA SER A 40 -5.09 0.49 4.85
C SER A 40 -5.02 -0.67 5.85
N SER A 41 -5.57 -1.84 5.50
CA SER A 41 -5.49 -3.06 6.31
C SER A 41 -4.04 -3.55 6.51
N VAL A 42 -3.22 -3.52 5.46
CA VAL A 42 -1.80 -3.92 5.54
C VAL A 42 -1.00 -2.93 6.38
N LEU A 43 -1.20 -1.63 6.18
CA LEU A 43 -0.53 -0.58 6.94
C LEU A 43 -0.92 -0.62 8.41
N HIS A 44 -2.21 -0.77 8.72
CA HIS A 44 -2.72 -0.95 10.08
C HIS A 44 -2.16 -2.22 10.75
N SER A 45 -1.95 -3.30 10.00
CA SER A 45 -1.30 -4.51 10.53
C SER A 45 0.19 -4.33 10.84
N ARG A 46 0.85 -3.35 10.20
CA ARG A 46 2.28 -3.04 10.35
C ARG A 46 2.53 -1.98 11.43
N LEU A 47 1.74 -0.91 11.45
CA LEU A 47 1.67 0.06 12.54
C LEU A 47 0.82 -0.52 13.67
N LYS A 48 1.44 -1.31 14.55
CA LYS A 48 0.84 -1.64 15.86
C LYS A 48 0.75 -0.36 16.70
N VAL A 49 -0.36 0.36 16.61
CA VAL A 49 -0.77 1.41 17.56
C VAL A 49 -2.11 1.04 18.19
#